data_AF-M4F5I1-F1
#
_entry.id   AF-M4F5I1-F1
#
_cell.length_a   1.000
_cell.length_b   1.000
_cell.length_c   1.000
_cell.angle_alpha   90.00
_cell.angle_beta   90.00
_cell.angle_gamma   90.00
#
_symmetry.space_group_name_H-M   'P 1'
#
loop_
_entity.id
_entity.type
_entity.pdbx_description
1 polymer ?
#
loop_
_entity_poly.entity_id
_entity_poly.type
_entity_poly.pdbx_seq_one_letter_code
_entity_poly.pdbx_strand_id
1 'polypeptide(L)'
;MKNVGKIHAGFSRALGLQKNGWPKENISLIHQYAYYTIRQKLRDMLAIDKNSKFILTGHSLGGAIAALFPAILAVHGEDELLDKLEGVYTFGQPRIGDEQFGEYMKEVVRKHGIKYERFVYNNDIVPRVPFDDKILFSYKHYGSCNYFNSLYKGKVKEDAPNANYINLLWLIPTILTGAWEFIRSFIIQFWKGKEYKENWMMRSLRIVGIVLPGMSNHFPFDYVNSTRLGGLARPCTTPEDKIALIA
;
A
#
# COMPACT_ATOMS: atom_id res chain seq x y z
N MET A 1 -7.39 -18.98 -7.07
CA MET A 1 -8.38 -19.55 -6.14
C MET A 1 -9.75 -19.43 -6.80
N LYS A 2 -10.63 -20.42 -6.69
CA LYS A 2 -11.95 -20.35 -7.35
C LYS A 2 -12.75 -19.19 -6.72
N ASN A 3 -13.39 -18.36 -7.54
CA ASN A 3 -14.22 -17.20 -7.14
C ASN A 3 -13.51 -16.04 -6.43
N VAL A 4 -12.18 -16.02 -6.35
CA VAL A 4 -11.39 -14.94 -5.72
C VAL A 4 -10.64 -14.10 -6.76
N GLY A 5 -10.49 -14.57 -8.00
CA GLY A 5 -9.65 -13.93 -9.01
C GLY A 5 -8.19 -14.41 -9.01
N LYS A 6 -7.37 -13.76 -9.84
CA LYS A 6 -5.93 -14.05 -9.98
C LYS A 6 -5.10 -13.10 -9.12
N ILE A 7 -4.07 -13.64 -8.51
CA ILE A 7 -3.18 -12.94 -7.58
C ILE A 7 -1.74 -13.16 -8.03
N HIS A 8 -0.90 -12.17 -7.82
CA HIS A 8 0.52 -12.24 -8.12
C HIS A 8 1.19 -13.41 -7.36
N ALA A 9 1.76 -14.34 -8.11
CA ALA A 9 2.31 -15.59 -7.56
C ALA A 9 3.46 -15.34 -6.57
N GLY A 10 4.29 -14.32 -6.81
CA GLY A 10 5.39 -13.96 -5.93
C GLY A 10 4.92 -13.55 -4.54
N PHE A 11 3.88 -12.71 -4.45
CA PHE A 11 3.33 -12.26 -3.16
C PHE A 11 2.61 -13.40 -2.44
N SER A 12 1.91 -14.25 -3.19
CA SER A 12 1.28 -15.45 -2.63
C SER A 12 2.31 -16.38 -2.01
N ARG A 13 3.43 -16.65 -2.70
CA ARG A 13 4.52 -17.51 -2.18
C ARG A 13 5.21 -16.88 -0.97
N ALA A 14 5.47 -15.57 -1.01
CA ALA A 14 6.08 -14.86 0.11
C ALA A 14 5.21 -14.93 1.38
N LEU A 15 3.88 -14.90 1.22
CA LEU A 15 2.94 -14.98 2.32
C LEU A 15 2.75 -16.42 2.84
N GLY A 16 2.73 -17.42 1.96
CA GLY A 16 2.68 -18.82 2.38
C GLY A 16 2.04 -19.83 1.44
N LEU A 17 1.86 -19.49 0.16
CA LEU A 17 1.32 -20.40 -0.84
C LEU A 17 2.21 -21.63 -0.98
N GLN A 18 1.63 -22.81 -0.77
CA GLN A 18 2.31 -24.09 -0.89
C GLN A 18 2.11 -24.68 -2.30
N LYS A 19 2.84 -25.76 -2.62
CA LYS A 19 2.72 -26.44 -3.93
C LYS A 19 1.29 -26.93 -4.21
N ASN A 20 0.59 -27.37 -3.17
CA ASN A 20 -0.81 -27.84 -3.17
C ASN A 20 -1.82 -26.72 -2.92
N GLY A 21 -1.41 -25.44 -2.91
CA GLY A 21 -2.30 -24.29 -2.73
C GLY A 21 -2.27 -23.73 -1.31
N TRP A 22 -3.45 -23.37 -0.81
CA TRP A 22 -3.68 -22.82 0.53
C TRP A 22 -4.39 -23.87 1.39
N PRO A 23 -3.66 -24.81 2.03
CA PRO A 23 -4.29 -25.73 2.97
C PRO A 23 -4.89 -24.97 4.16
N LYS A 24 -5.99 -25.48 4.73
CA LYS A 24 -6.65 -24.81 5.85
C LYS A 24 -5.74 -24.65 7.07
N GLU A 25 -4.86 -25.62 7.31
CA GLU A 25 -3.87 -25.61 8.39
C GLU A 25 -2.49 -25.99 7.86
N ASN A 26 -1.43 -25.55 8.55
CA ASN A 26 -0.08 -25.92 8.16
C ASN A 26 0.24 -27.35 8.61
N ILE A 27 0.37 -28.27 7.66
CA ILE A 27 0.68 -29.68 7.91
C ILE A 27 2.20 -29.90 8.05
N SER A 28 3.03 -28.94 7.61
CA SER A 28 4.48 -29.09 7.66
C SER A 28 5.02 -28.88 9.08
N LEU A 29 5.64 -29.92 9.64
CA LEU A 29 6.36 -29.87 10.92
C LEU A 29 7.72 -29.16 10.83
N ILE A 30 8.24 -28.99 9.62
CA ILE A 30 9.60 -28.46 9.37
C ILE A 30 9.54 -27.02 8.84
N HIS A 31 8.55 -26.71 8.01
CA HIS A 31 8.45 -25.42 7.35
C HIS A 31 7.31 -24.59 7.90
N GLN A 32 7.66 -23.43 8.46
CA GLN A 32 6.69 -22.43 8.90
C GLN A 32 6.46 -21.42 7.79
N TYR A 33 5.20 -21.16 7.45
CA TYR A 33 4.84 -20.10 6.52
C TYR A 33 4.25 -18.91 7.26
N ALA A 34 4.56 -17.70 6.79
CA ALA A 34 4.20 -16.44 7.45
C ALA A 34 2.69 -16.36 7.75
N TYR A 35 1.83 -16.69 6.80
CA TYR A 35 0.39 -16.68 6.98
C TYR A 35 -0.07 -17.52 8.18
N TYR A 36 0.31 -18.81 8.23
CA TYR A 36 -0.15 -19.70 9.30
C TYR A 36 0.41 -19.29 10.65
N THR A 37 1.68 -18.88 10.70
CA THR A 37 2.32 -18.43 11.94
C THR A 37 1.66 -17.17 12.49
N ILE A 38 1.39 -16.18 11.64
CA ILE A 38 0.74 -14.92 12.05
C ILE A 38 -0.71 -15.19 12.44
N ARG A 39 -1.45 -15.99 11.66
CA ARG A 39 -2.83 -16.35 11.98
C ARG A 39 -2.93 -17.05 13.33
N GLN A 40 -2.05 -18.00 13.62
CA GLN A 40 -2.07 -18.70 14.90
C GLN A 40 -1.78 -17.74 16.06
N LYS A 41 -0.76 -16.87 15.91
CA LYS A 41 -0.48 -15.83 16.91
C LYS A 41 -1.68 -14.92 17.18
N LEU A 42 -2.41 -14.53 16.13
CA LEU A 42 -3.62 -13.72 16.29
C LEU A 42 -4.72 -14.50 17.02
N ARG A 43 -4.97 -15.77 16.66
CA ARG A 43 -5.91 -16.64 17.38
C ARG A 43 -5.55 -16.75 18.87
N ASP A 44 -4.28 -16.97 19.18
CA ASP A 44 -3.79 -17.08 20.56
C ASP A 44 -4.03 -15.77 21.34
N MET A 45 -3.79 -14.61 20.70
CA MET A 45 -4.05 -13.30 21.30
C MET A 45 -5.56 -13.07 21.54
N LEU A 46 -6.42 -13.41 20.58
CA LEU A 46 -7.88 -13.30 20.75
C LEU A 46 -8.43 -14.26 21.81
N ALA A 47 -7.81 -15.44 21.97
CA ALA A 47 -8.21 -16.39 23.00
C ALA A 47 -7.94 -15.85 24.41
N ILE A 48 -6.90 -15.04 24.57
CA ILE A 48 -6.56 -14.34 25.83
C ILE A 48 -7.49 -13.13 26.04
N ASP A 49 -7.68 -12.32 25.01
CA ASP A 49 -8.54 -11.14 25.05
C ASP A 49 -9.40 -11.03 23.79
N LYS A 50 -10.68 -11.36 23.93
CA LYS A 50 -11.67 -11.29 22.83
C LYS A 50 -11.93 -9.87 22.35
N ASN A 51 -11.50 -8.83 23.06
CA ASN A 51 -11.66 -7.45 22.64
C ASN A 51 -10.43 -6.90 21.92
N SER A 52 -9.32 -7.65 21.91
CA SER A 52 -8.11 -7.25 21.21
C SER A 52 -8.39 -7.08 19.71
N LYS A 53 -7.81 -6.03 19.16
CA LYS A 53 -7.89 -5.67 17.75
C LYS A 53 -6.51 -5.49 17.17
N PHE A 54 -6.41 -5.57 15.85
CA PHE A 54 -5.13 -5.42 15.16
C PHE A 54 -5.27 -4.64 13.86
N ILE A 55 -4.14 -4.11 13.41
CA ILE A 55 -3.98 -3.51 12.10
C ILE A 55 -2.91 -4.27 11.32
N LEU A 56 -3.03 -4.25 10.00
CA LEU A 56 -2.00 -4.74 9.10
C LEU A 56 -1.36 -3.55 8.39
N THR A 57 -0.05 -3.57 8.29
CA THR A 57 0.69 -2.53 7.58
C THR A 57 1.93 -3.09 6.91
N GLY A 58 2.41 -2.38 5.91
CA GLY A 58 3.66 -2.73 5.26
C GLY A 58 4.03 -1.75 4.15
N HIS A 59 5.33 -1.71 3.88
CA HIS A 59 5.90 -0.95 2.79
C HIS A 59 6.33 -1.87 1.65
N SER A 60 6.17 -1.46 0.39
CA SER A 60 6.63 -2.22 -0.78
C SER A 60 6.03 -3.65 -0.83
N LEU A 61 6.86 -4.68 -0.97
CA LEU A 61 6.50 -6.09 -0.79
C LEU A 61 5.72 -6.33 0.51
N GLY A 62 6.10 -5.69 1.61
CA GLY A 62 5.39 -5.75 2.88
C GLY A 62 3.94 -5.25 2.77
N GLY A 63 3.72 -4.18 1.99
CA GLY A 63 2.38 -3.66 1.71
C GLY A 63 1.56 -4.63 0.85
N ALA A 64 2.20 -5.31 -0.10
CA ALA A 64 1.55 -6.33 -0.92
C ALA A 64 1.04 -7.52 -0.08
N ILE A 65 1.89 -8.05 0.81
CA ILE A 65 1.50 -9.19 1.66
C ILE A 65 0.51 -8.78 2.75
N ALA A 66 0.61 -7.56 3.30
CA ALA A 66 -0.35 -7.02 4.27
C ALA A 66 -1.76 -6.91 3.67
N ALA A 67 -1.87 -6.49 2.41
CA ALA A 67 -3.14 -6.42 1.70
C ALA A 67 -3.66 -7.79 1.21
N LEU A 68 -2.77 -8.77 1.01
CA LEU A 68 -3.17 -10.13 0.64
C LEU A 68 -3.67 -10.93 1.84
N PHE A 69 -3.15 -10.67 3.04
CA PHE A 69 -3.44 -11.46 4.24
C PHE A 69 -4.95 -11.59 4.57
N PRO A 70 -5.77 -10.52 4.54
CA PRO A 70 -7.21 -10.65 4.81
C PRO A 70 -7.94 -11.49 3.77
N ALA A 71 -7.46 -11.51 2.51
CA ALA A 71 -8.03 -12.38 1.49
C ALA A 71 -7.92 -13.85 1.87
N ILE A 72 -6.75 -14.26 2.40
CA ILE A 72 -6.52 -15.66 2.79
C ILE A 72 -7.26 -15.99 4.09
N LEU A 73 -7.37 -15.05 5.03
CA LEU A 73 -8.28 -15.20 6.18
C LEU A 73 -9.73 -15.47 5.74
N ALA A 74 -10.24 -14.70 4.79
CA ALA A 74 -11.60 -14.87 4.27
C ALA A 74 -11.79 -16.20 3.53
N VAL A 75 -10.82 -16.62 2.73
CA VAL A 75 -10.82 -17.94 2.06
C VAL A 75 -10.83 -19.09 3.08
N HIS A 76 -10.18 -18.94 4.23
CA HIS A 76 -10.16 -19.95 5.28
C HIS A 76 -11.32 -19.85 6.28
N GLY A 77 -12.21 -18.85 6.12
CA GLY A 77 -13.37 -18.65 6.98
C GLY A 77 -13.03 -18.10 8.37
N GLU A 78 -11.95 -17.32 8.49
CA GLU A 78 -11.52 -16.70 9.75
C GLU A 78 -12.31 -15.41 10.04
N ASP A 79 -13.65 -15.48 10.01
CA ASP A 79 -14.53 -14.31 10.16
C ASP A 79 -14.29 -13.58 11.49
N GLU A 80 -14.04 -14.30 12.60
CA GLU A 80 -13.74 -13.70 13.91
C GLU A 80 -12.44 -12.86 13.88
N LEU A 81 -11.40 -13.31 13.16
CA LEU A 81 -10.17 -12.54 13.00
C LEU A 81 -10.40 -11.31 12.11
N LEU A 82 -11.20 -11.45 11.06
CA LEU A 82 -11.53 -10.35 10.16
C LEU A 82 -12.35 -9.27 10.88
N ASP A 83 -13.28 -9.65 11.77
CA ASP A 83 -14.05 -8.72 12.60
C ASP A 83 -13.18 -7.93 13.60
N LYS A 84 -11.98 -8.43 13.93
CA LYS A 84 -10.99 -7.74 14.77
C LYS A 84 -9.95 -6.94 14.00
N LEU A 85 -9.95 -7.00 12.67
CA LEU A 85 -9.05 -6.24 11.82
C LEU A 85 -9.59 -4.81 11.62
N GLU A 86 -9.02 -3.83 12.34
CA GLU A 86 -9.48 -2.44 12.21
C GLU A 86 -9.08 -1.79 10.90
N GLY A 87 -7.95 -2.20 10.34
CA GLY A 87 -7.51 -1.63 9.08
C GLY A 87 -6.25 -2.23 8.50
N VAL A 88 -6.11 -2.01 7.20
CA VAL A 88 -4.94 -2.30 6.39
C VAL A 88 -4.41 -0.99 5.81
N TYR A 89 -3.21 -0.61 6.21
CA TYR A 89 -2.56 0.63 5.80
C TYR A 89 -1.28 0.29 5.06
N THR A 90 -1.20 0.57 3.76
CA THR A 90 -0.05 0.15 2.95
C THR A 90 0.69 1.35 2.36
N PHE A 91 1.99 1.22 2.17
CA PHE A 91 2.86 2.30 1.68
C PHE A 91 3.65 1.80 0.47
N GLY A 92 3.52 2.47 -0.68
CA GLY A 92 4.24 2.03 -1.88
C GLY A 92 3.84 0.61 -2.34
N GLN A 93 2.60 0.20 -2.07
CA GLN A 93 2.11 -1.14 -2.37
C GLN A 93 2.02 -1.36 -3.89
N PRO A 94 2.67 -2.40 -4.45
CA PRO A 94 2.47 -2.81 -5.85
C PRO A 94 1.10 -3.42 -6.07
N ARG A 95 0.64 -3.50 -7.32
CA ARG A 95 -0.63 -4.16 -7.65
C ARG A 95 -0.53 -5.66 -7.36
N ILE A 96 -1.53 -6.23 -6.69
CA ILE A 96 -1.43 -7.61 -6.15
C ILE A 96 -2.34 -8.62 -6.84
N GLY A 97 -3.39 -8.19 -7.53
CA GLY A 97 -4.32 -9.08 -8.21
C GLY A 97 -5.05 -8.39 -9.37
N ASP A 98 -5.89 -9.16 -10.05
CA ASP A 98 -6.75 -8.67 -11.12
C ASP A 98 -8.01 -7.97 -10.59
N GLU A 99 -8.85 -7.49 -11.50
CA GLU A 99 -10.12 -6.83 -11.17
C GLU A 99 -11.05 -7.72 -10.34
N GLN A 100 -11.14 -9.02 -10.65
CA GLN A 100 -11.94 -9.97 -9.89
C GLN A 100 -11.47 -10.07 -8.43
N PHE A 101 -10.15 -10.08 -8.22
CA PHE A 101 -9.58 -10.01 -6.86
C PHE A 101 -9.87 -8.68 -6.16
N GLY A 102 -9.83 -7.58 -6.91
CA GLY A 102 -10.24 -6.26 -6.39
C GLY A 102 -11.68 -6.24 -5.89
N GLU A 103 -12.63 -6.78 -6.66
CA GLU A 103 -14.04 -6.87 -6.25
C GLU A 103 -14.25 -7.79 -5.06
N TYR A 104 -13.60 -8.96 -5.05
CA TYR A 104 -13.61 -9.87 -3.90
C TYR A 104 -13.14 -9.16 -2.62
N MET A 105 -12.03 -8.42 -2.70
CA MET A 105 -11.50 -7.70 -1.54
C MET A 105 -12.40 -6.56 -1.08
N LYS A 106 -13.04 -5.82 -2.00
CA LYS A 106 -14.04 -4.80 -1.64
C LYS A 106 -15.19 -5.41 -0.84
N GLU A 107 -15.65 -6.61 -1.21
CA GLU A 107 -16.69 -7.32 -0.48
C GLU A 107 -16.23 -7.72 0.94
N VAL A 108 -15.05 -8.32 1.07
CA VAL A 108 -14.46 -8.71 2.37
C VAL A 108 -14.33 -7.49 3.28
N VAL A 109 -13.75 -6.41 2.77
CA VAL A 109 -13.52 -5.17 3.52
C VAL A 109 -14.85 -4.56 3.98
N ARG A 110 -15.87 -4.52 3.10
CA ARG A 110 -17.21 -4.04 3.43
C ARG A 110 -17.91 -4.92 4.46
N LYS A 111 -17.85 -6.25 4.31
CA LYS A 111 -18.51 -7.22 5.20
C LYS A 111 -18.03 -7.05 6.66
N HIS A 112 -16.72 -6.88 6.84
CA HIS A 112 -16.10 -6.83 8.16
C HIS A 112 -15.79 -5.41 8.66
N GLY A 113 -16.20 -4.37 7.93
CA GLY A 113 -15.97 -2.97 8.33
C GLY A 113 -14.49 -2.57 8.41
N ILE A 114 -13.63 -3.21 7.61
CA ILE A 114 -12.18 -2.99 7.63
C ILE A 114 -11.87 -1.65 6.95
N LYS A 115 -11.00 -0.82 7.53
CA LYS A 115 -10.46 0.35 6.81
C LYS A 115 -9.33 -0.09 5.88
N TYR A 116 -9.38 0.28 4.60
CA TYR A 116 -8.31 -0.04 3.65
C TYR A 116 -7.79 1.23 2.99
N GLU A 117 -6.55 1.59 3.31
CA GLU A 117 -5.94 2.86 2.90
C GLU A 117 -4.56 2.62 2.29
N ARG A 118 -4.39 2.98 1.02
CA ARG A 118 -3.09 2.91 0.34
C ARG A 118 -2.47 4.29 0.27
N PHE A 119 -1.20 4.39 0.64
CA PHE A 119 -0.41 5.60 0.54
C PHE A 119 0.55 5.48 -0.63
N VAL A 120 0.50 6.46 -1.52
CA VAL A 120 1.39 6.54 -2.69
C VAL A 120 2.09 7.88 -2.70
N TYR A 121 3.42 7.84 -2.76
CA TYR A 121 4.22 9.04 -2.83
C TYR A 121 4.68 9.35 -4.25
N ASN A 122 4.30 10.52 -4.72
CA ASN A 122 4.84 11.22 -5.87
C ASN A 122 5.02 10.32 -7.10
N ASN A 123 6.27 10.12 -7.53
CA ASN A 123 6.59 9.33 -8.70
C ASN A 123 7.04 7.91 -8.39
N ASP A 124 6.72 7.38 -7.21
CA ASP A 124 7.08 6.02 -6.81
C ASP A 124 6.66 4.98 -7.86
N ILE A 125 7.63 4.30 -8.46
CA ILE A 125 7.37 3.33 -9.51
C ILE A 125 6.67 2.05 -9.00
N VAL A 126 6.82 1.69 -7.73
CA VAL A 126 6.37 0.39 -7.21
C VAL A 126 4.84 0.24 -7.21
N PRO A 127 4.05 1.23 -6.78
CA PRO A 127 2.59 1.20 -6.94
C PRO A 127 2.10 1.09 -8.38
N ARG A 128 2.97 1.30 -9.37
CA ARG A 128 2.61 1.28 -10.79
C ARG A 128 3.03 -0.02 -11.47
N VAL A 129 3.51 -0.99 -10.70
CA VAL A 129 3.83 -2.34 -11.19
C VAL A 129 3.06 -3.42 -10.40
N PRO A 130 2.77 -4.59 -11.01
CA PRO A 130 2.85 -4.88 -12.45
C PRO A 130 1.98 -3.93 -13.29
N PHE A 131 2.37 -3.67 -14.53
CA PHE A 131 1.65 -2.72 -15.38
C PHE A 131 0.21 -3.18 -15.60
N ASP A 132 -0.69 -2.20 -15.66
CA ASP A 132 -2.06 -2.43 -16.10
C ASP A 132 -2.08 -2.47 -17.63
N ASP A 133 -1.52 -3.54 -18.18
CA ASP A 133 -1.49 -3.78 -19.63
C ASP A 133 -2.61 -4.75 -20.00
N LYS A 134 -3.53 -4.27 -20.83
CA LYS A 134 -4.70 -5.01 -21.35
C LYS A 134 -4.32 -6.30 -22.09
N ILE A 135 -3.04 -6.51 -22.41
CA ILE A 135 -2.55 -7.59 -23.27
C ILE A 135 -2.16 -8.85 -22.48
N LEU A 136 -1.66 -8.70 -21.25
CA LEU A 136 -1.10 -9.84 -20.50
C LEU A 136 -1.87 -10.14 -19.23
N PHE A 137 -2.07 -9.17 -18.33
CA PHE A 137 -2.87 -9.29 -17.11
C PHE A 137 -3.20 -7.89 -16.58
N SER A 138 -4.48 -7.51 -16.55
CA SER A 138 -4.91 -6.23 -15.96
C SER A 138 -4.87 -6.30 -14.43
N TYR A 139 -3.68 -6.20 -13.85
CA TYR A 139 -3.52 -5.99 -12.43
C TYR A 139 -4.13 -4.64 -12.05
N LYS A 140 -4.95 -4.63 -10.99
CA LYS A 140 -5.65 -3.43 -10.52
C LYS A 140 -5.42 -3.23 -9.05
N HIS A 141 -5.39 -1.97 -8.66
CA HIS A 141 -5.56 -1.61 -7.26
C HIS A 141 -7.03 -1.66 -6.88
N TYR A 142 -7.29 -1.83 -5.59
CA TYR A 142 -8.59 -1.64 -4.98
C TYR A 142 -8.45 -0.74 -3.75
N GLY A 143 -9.58 -0.19 -3.29
CA GLY A 143 -9.62 0.76 -2.17
C GLY A 143 -9.03 2.14 -2.50
N SER A 144 -9.09 3.02 -1.51
CA SER A 144 -8.68 4.43 -1.63
C SER A 144 -7.17 4.58 -1.84
N CYS A 145 -6.78 5.53 -2.71
CA CYS A 145 -5.41 5.96 -2.91
C CYS A 145 -5.18 7.34 -2.30
N ASN A 146 -4.47 7.38 -1.17
CA ASN A 146 -3.96 8.60 -0.55
C ASN A 146 -2.66 9.00 -1.24
N TYR A 147 -2.78 9.84 -2.27
CA TYR A 147 -1.66 10.28 -3.10
C TYR A 147 -1.05 11.57 -2.55
N PHE A 148 0.27 11.59 -2.36
CA PHE A 148 1.03 12.77 -1.95
C PHE A 148 2.00 13.20 -3.04
N ASN A 149 2.13 14.50 -3.31
CA ASN A 149 3.11 15.00 -4.29
C ASN A 149 4.47 15.31 -3.64
N SER A 150 5.45 15.78 -4.43
CA SER A 150 6.81 16.16 -3.99
C SER A 150 6.88 17.32 -2.96
N LEU A 151 5.73 17.95 -2.64
CA LEU A 151 5.57 18.95 -1.58
C LEU A 151 4.85 18.38 -0.35
N TYR A 152 4.64 17.05 -0.29
CA TYR A 152 3.86 16.33 0.71
C TYR A 152 2.39 16.79 0.81
N LYS A 153 1.81 17.37 -0.24
CA LYS A 153 0.37 17.69 -0.26
C LYS A 153 -0.43 16.47 -0.70
N GLY A 154 -1.37 16.03 0.16
CA GLY A 154 -2.17 14.83 -0.03
C GLY A 154 -3.51 15.08 -0.73
N LYS A 155 -3.93 14.14 -1.58
CA LYS A 155 -5.27 14.08 -2.19
C LYS A 155 -5.74 12.62 -2.25
N VAL A 156 -7.01 12.40 -1.94
CA VAL A 156 -7.64 11.08 -2.16
C VAL A 156 -8.00 10.94 -3.64
N LYS A 157 -7.62 9.81 -4.24
CA LYS A 157 -7.87 9.45 -5.63
C LYS A 157 -8.28 7.98 -5.73
N GLU A 158 -8.83 7.59 -6.89
CA GLU A 158 -9.04 6.18 -7.22
C GLU A 158 -7.72 5.45 -7.41
N ASP A 159 -6.78 6.05 -8.15
CA ASP A 159 -5.41 5.53 -8.27
C ASP A 159 -4.36 6.63 -8.46
N ALA A 160 -3.09 6.25 -8.36
CA ALA A 160 -1.96 7.14 -8.59
C ALA A 160 -1.95 7.66 -10.05
N PRO A 161 -1.61 8.94 -10.28
CA PRO A 161 -1.51 9.48 -11.63
C PRO A 161 -0.38 8.77 -12.40
N ASN A 162 -0.54 8.70 -13.72
CA ASN A 162 0.39 8.04 -14.63
C ASN A 162 0.59 6.57 -14.26
N ALA A 163 -0.42 5.75 -14.58
CA ALA A 163 -0.52 4.37 -14.11
C ALA A 163 0.63 3.45 -14.56
N ASN A 164 1.29 3.74 -15.70
CA ASN A 164 2.29 2.84 -16.30
C ASN A 164 3.65 3.49 -16.66
N TYR A 165 3.91 4.79 -16.50
CA TYR A 165 5.22 5.43 -16.84
C TYR A 165 5.79 5.18 -18.27
N ILE A 166 5.00 4.65 -19.22
CA ILE A 166 5.49 4.22 -20.55
C ILE A 166 5.83 5.41 -21.49
N ASN A 167 5.38 6.62 -21.18
CA ASN A 167 5.50 7.75 -22.09
C ASN A 167 6.76 8.60 -21.82
N LEU A 168 7.63 8.71 -22.82
CA LEU A 168 8.87 9.51 -22.80
C LEU A 168 8.64 10.98 -22.40
N LEU A 169 7.47 11.55 -22.68
CA LEU A 169 7.09 12.89 -22.26
C LEU A 169 6.99 13.04 -20.74
N TRP A 170 6.74 11.94 -20.00
CA TRP A 170 6.72 11.92 -18.54
C TRP A 170 8.11 11.73 -17.92
N LEU A 171 9.12 11.34 -18.71
CA LEU A 171 10.50 11.21 -18.24
C LEU A 171 11.07 12.56 -17.81
N ILE A 172 10.91 13.59 -18.64
CA ILE A 172 11.43 14.94 -18.37
C ILE A 172 10.84 15.54 -17.07
N PRO A 173 9.51 15.60 -16.86
CA PRO A 173 8.93 16.05 -15.60
C PRO A 173 9.39 15.24 -14.38
N THR A 174 9.61 13.93 -14.55
CA THR A 174 10.05 13.07 -13.43
C THR A 174 11.51 13.35 -13.06
N ILE A 175 12.39 13.58 -14.03
CA ILE A 175 13.78 14.02 -13.80
C ILE A 175 13.81 15.39 -13.11
N LEU A 176 13.03 16.35 -13.60
CA LEU A 176 12.92 17.68 -12.98
C LEU A 176 12.41 17.58 -11.53
N THR A 177 11.47 16.68 -11.27
CA THR A 177 10.99 16.39 -9.91
C THR A 177 12.09 15.79 -9.04
N GLY A 178 12.88 14.84 -9.56
CA GLY A 178 14.03 14.28 -8.84
C GLY A 178 15.07 15.34 -8.49
N ALA A 179 15.38 16.24 -9.43
CA ALA A 179 16.29 17.37 -9.19
C ALA A 179 15.73 18.33 -8.13
N TRP A 180 14.44 18.64 -8.19
CA TRP A 180 13.75 19.44 -7.16
C TRP A 180 13.84 18.78 -5.78
N GLU A 181 13.60 17.47 -5.68
CA GLU A 181 13.66 16.76 -4.40
C GLU A 181 15.08 16.71 -3.84
N PHE A 182 16.09 16.56 -4.70
CA PHE A 182 17.48 16.69 -4.30
C PHE A 182 17.75 18.08 -3.70
N ILE A 183 17.33 19.17 -4.34
CA ILE A 183 17.45 20.52 -3.78
C ILE A 183 16.68 20.65 -2.46
N ARG A 184 15.43 20.16 -2.43
CA ARG A 184 14.54 20.18 -1.26
C ARG A 184 15.18 19.55 -0.03
N SER A 185 15.98 18.49 -0.20
CA SER A 185 16.65 17.78 0.91
C SER A 185 17.64 18.65 1.72
N PHE A 186 18.13 19.75 1.16
CA PHE A 186 19.00 20.69 1.86
C PHE A 186 18.20 21.75 2.63
N ILE A 187 17.06 22.16 2.07
CA ILE A 187 16.29 23.31 2.54
C ILE A 187 15.06 22.95 3.39
N ILE A 188 14.57 21.71 3.33
CA ILE A 188 13.34 21.30 4.01
C ILE A 188 13.36 21.55 5.52
N GLN A 189 14.52 21.43 6.15
CA GLN A 189 14.69 21.70 7.58
C GLN A 189 14.34 23.15 7.98
N PHE A 190 14.55 24.11 7.08
CA PHE A 190 14.27 25.53 7.32
C PHE A 190 12.82 25.90 7.03
N TRP A 191 12.12 25.08 6.22
CA TRP A 191 10.73 25.32 5.87
C TRP A 191 9.74 24.53 6.75
N LYS A 192 10.07 23.29 7.09
CA LYS A 192 9.15 22.35 7.77
C LYS A 192 9.55 22.03 9.21
N GLY A 193 10.78 22.32 9.63
CA GLY A 193 11.28 22.01 10.97
C GLY A 193 12.53 21.14 10.94
N LYS A 194 13.35 21.23 11.99
CA LYS A 194 14.66 20.54 12.09
C LYS A 194 14.53 19.01 12.07
N GLU A 195 13.40 18.48 12.50
CA GLU A 195 13.04 17.06 12.51
C GLU A 195 12.90 16.44 11.11
N TYR A 196 12.78 17.27 10.06
CA TYR A 196 12.74 16.84 8.66
C TYR A 196 14.11 16.93 7.96
N LYS A 197 15.17 17.24 8.71
CA LYS A 197 16.53 17.34 8.17
C LYS A 197 16.95 15.99 7.58
N GLU A 198 17.29 16.02 6.30
CA GLU A 198 17.84 14.85 5.63
C GLU A 198 19.35 14.75 5.83
N ASN A 199 19.82 13.54 6.13
CA ASN A 199 21.23 13.23 6.26
C ASN A 199 21.87 12.93 4.89
N TRP A 200 23.19 12.78 4.85
CA TRP A 200 23.92 12.51 3.60
C TRP A 200 23.48 11.22 2.90
N MET A 201 23.13 10.17 3.65
CA MET A 201 22.63 8.93 3.06
C MET A 201 21.33 9.18 2.26
N MET A 202 20.37 9.88 2.84
CA MET A 202 19.10 10.23 2.18
C MET A 202 19.34 11.08 0.93
N ARG A 203 20.24 12.06 1.02
CA ARG A 203 20.61 12.93 -0.12
C ARG A 203 21.22 12.15 -1.27
N SER A 204 22.12 11.21 -0.97
CA SER A 204 22.69 10.31 -1.98
C SER A 204 21.62 9.46 -2.65
N LEU A 205 20.64 8.96 -1.91
CA LEU A 205 19.50 8.22 -2.47
C LEU A 205 18.63 9.09 -3.39
N ARG A 206 18.58 10.42 -3.19
CA ARG A 206 17.87 11.32 -4.09
C ARG A 206 18.56 11.48 -5.45
N ILE A 207 19.89 11.34 -5.52
CA ILE A 207 20.63 11.32 -6.79
C ILE A 207 20.19 10.12 -7.64
N VAL A 208 19.93 8.97 -7.01
CA VAL A 208 19.39 7.78 -7.71
C VAL A 208 18.05 8.12 -8.39
N GLY A 209 17.21 8.96 -7.77
CA GLY A 209 15.94 9.40 -8.37
C GLY A 209 16.07 10.30 -9.60
N ILE A 210 17.23 10.92 -9.83
CA ILE A 210 17.52 11.70 -11.03
C ILE A 210 17.92 10.75 -12.17
N VAL A 211 18.71 9.72 -11.87
CA VAL A 211 19.22 8.74 -12.85
C VAL A 211 18.17 7.68 -13.20
N LEU A 212 17.45 7.20 -12.18
CA LEU A 212 16.37 6.23 -12.26
C LEU A 212 15.07 6.85 -11.71
N PRO A 213 14.34 7.58 -12.55
CA PRO A 213 13.14 8.31 -12.17
C PRO A 213 12.13 7.45 -11.41
N GLY A 214 11.67 7.95 -10.26
CA GLY A 214 10.67 7.28 -9.42
C GLY A 214 11.22 6.28 -8.40
N MET A 215 12.46 5.81 -8.52
CA MET A 215 13.04 4.86 -7.56
C MET A 215 13.28 5.48 -6.19
N SER A 216 13.76 6.72 -6.13
CA SER A 216 14.00 7.39 -4.83
C SER A 216 12.72 7.67 -4.06
N ASN A 217 11.58 7.80 -4.75
CA ASN A 217 10.28 8.04 -4.13
C ASN A 217 9.72 6.80 -3.44
N HIS A 218 10.33 5.64 -3.68
CA HIS A 218 9.97 4.41 -2.99
C HIS A 218 10.62 4.29 -1.60
N PHE A 219 11.47 5.23 -1.17
CA PHE A 219 12.10 5.08 0.13
C PHE A 219 11.15 5.46 1.28
N PRO A 220 11.18 4.70 2.41
CA PRO A 220 10.22 4.88 3.51
C PRO A 220 10.18 6.28 4.12
N PHE A 221 11.28 7.04 4.08
CA PHE A 221 11.32 8.36 4.70
C PHE A 221 10.34 9.35 4.04
N ASP A 222 10.11 9.26 2.73
CA ASP A 222 9.16 10.13 2.05
C ASP A 222 7.72 9.73 2.40
N TYR A 223 7.45 8.45 2.65
CA TYR A 223 6.17 7.97 3.18
C TYR A 223 5.90 8.46 4.61
N VAL A 224 6.91 8.39 5.49
CA VAL A 224 6.83 8.95 6.85
C VAL A 224 6.59 10.46 6.81
N ASN A 225 7.31 11.18 5.95
CA ASN A 225 7.12 12.62 5.80
C ASN A 225 5.73 12.94 5.23
N SER A 226 5.24 12.15 4.29
CA SER A 226 3.89 12.33 3.71
C SER A 226 2.79 12.25 4.76
N THR A 227 2.85 11.28 5.68
CA THR A 227 1.84 11.13 6.73
C THR A 227 2.00 12.13 7.87
N ARG A 228 3.21 12.62 8.14
CA ARG A 228 3.47 13.62 9.19
C ARG A 228 3.20 15.06 8.76
N LEU A 229 3.56 15.41 7.52
CA LEU A 229 3.44 16.78 6.99
C LEU A 229 2.17 17.00 6.17
N GLY A 230 1.63 15.94 5.60
CA GLY A 230 0.58 16.06 4.61
C GLY A 230 -0.81 16.13 5.23
N GLY A 231 -1.53 17.19 4.87
CA GLY A 231 -2.98 17.20 4.97
C GLY A 231 -3.61 16.41 3.81
N LEU A 232 -4.58 15.57 4.10
CA LEU A 232 -5.38 14.89 3.09
C LEU A 232 -6.57 15.79 2.72
N ALA A 233 -6.51 16.41 1.54
CA ALA A 233 -7.70 17.02 0.96
C ALA A 233 -8.60 15.88 0.44
N ARG A 234 -9.73 15.65 1.12
CA ARG A 234 -10.81 14.80 0.60
C ARG A 234 -11.61 15.63 -0.42
N PRO A 235 -11.92 15.10 -1.62
CA PRO A 235 -12.97 15.69 -2.42
C PRO A 235 -14.24 15.71 -1.56
N CYS A 236 -14.94 16.85 -1.41
CA CYS A 236 -16.26 16.84 -0.76
C CYS A 236 -17.19 16.01 -1.63
N THR A 237 -17.49 14.79 -1.21
CA THR A 237 -18.32 13.86 -1.98
C THR A 237 -19.77 13.88 -1.57
N THR A 238 -20.13 14.49 -0.44
CA THR A 238 -21.54 14.64 -0.05
C THR A 238 -21.95 16.12 0.16
N PRO A 239 -23.23 16.45 -0.04
CA PRO A 239 -23.77 17.77 0.28
C PRO A 239 -23.55 18.16 1.76
N GLU A 240 -23.56 17.19 2.68
CA GLU A 240 -23.34 17.45 4.11
C GLU A 240 -21.91 17.94 4.39
N ASP A 241 -20.90 17.41 3.70
CA ASP A 241 -19.50 17.82 3.84
C ASP A 241 -19.28 19.29 3.44
N LYS A 242 -20.10 19.81 2.51
CA LYS A 242 -20.02 21.22 2.08
C LYS A 242 -20.62 22.18 3.13
N ILE A 243 -21.63 21.73 3.87
CA ILE A 243 -22.30 22.53 4.90
C ILE A 243 -21.39 22.66 6.15
N ALA A 244 -20.66 21.61 6.50
CA ALA A 244 -19.71 21.61 7.62
C ALA A 244 -18.49 22.54 7.43
N LEU A 245 -18.24 23.01 6.20
CA LEU A 245 -17.15 23.94 5.87
C LEU A 245 -17.56 25.42 5.93
N ILE A 246 -18.86 25.71 6.09
CA ILE A 246 -19.44 27.07 6.08
C ILE A 246 -20.00 27.44 7.48
N ALA A 247 -20.08 26.48 8.41
CA ALA A 247 -20.42 26.70 9.81
C ALA A 247 -19.15 26.89 10.66
#